data_AF-A0A7R9F8T7-F1
#
_entry.id   AF-A0A7R9F8T7-F1
#
_cell.length_a   1.000
_cell.length_b   1.000
_cell.length_c   1.000
_cell.angle_alpha   90.00
_cell.angle_beta   90.00
_cell.angle_gamma   90.00
#
_symmetry.space_group_name_H-M   'P 1'
#
loop_
_entity.id
_entity.type
_entity.pdbx_description
1 polymer ?
#
loop_
_entity_poly.entity_id
_entity_poly.type
_entity_poly.pdbx_seq_one_letter_code
_entity_poly.pdbx_strand_id
1 'polypeptide(L)'
;MVLFSRQTNSMFQEELEVLGLPTTRFAPQTYDAVWAIALALREAQVKWRRAFPRGPTLSHFDYGRRDMAEEFLMHLGQLNFLGVSVGLDNFLQGPVSFSGADRVGISAFYQVQELSVSTKEAMGLLYMTDERLGKTALDPRQRFVLKNIVLTMQ
;
A
#
# COMPACT_ATOMS: atom_id res chain seq x y z
N MET A 1 -12.01 -3.73 7.27
CA MET A 1 -10.82 -3.03 6.77
C MET A 1 -10.51 -1.91 7.77
N VAL A 2 -9.36 -1.96 8.45
CA VAL A 2 -9.05 -1.10 9.62
C VAL A 2 -7.95 -0.11 9.23
N LEU A 3 -8.16 1.17 9.56
CA LEU A 3 -7.16 2.24 9.49
C LEU A 3 -6.25 2.13 10.72
N PHE A 4 -4.97 1.77 10.53
CA PHE A 4 -4.08 1.48 11.67
C PHE A 4 -3.50 2.73 12.34
N SER A 5 -3.20 3.79 11.59
CA SER A 5 -2.71 5.05 12.15
C SER A 5 -3.83 6.01 12.57
N ARG A 6 -5.10 5.74 12.20
CA ARG A 6 -6.23 6.70 12.28
C ARG A 6 -5.95 8.07 11.61
N GLN A 7 -4.86 8.22 10.85
CA GLN A 7 -4.49 9.45 10.17
C GLN A 7 -4.94 9.39 8.70
N THR A 8 -5.44 10.51 8.19
CA THR A 8 -5.62 10.70 6.75
C THR A 8 -4.31 11.21 6.13
N ASN A 9 -4.20 11.17 4.81
CA ASN A 9 -3.04 11.75 4.13
C ASN A 9 -2.88 13.25 4.43
N SER A 10 -3.99 14.01 4.49
CA SER A 10 -3.96 15.43 4.83
C SER A 10 -3.38 15.68 6.23
N MET A 11 -3.80 14.89 7.23
CA MET A 11 -3.25 14.99 8.60
C MET A 11 -1.77 14.64 8.63
N PHE A 12 -1.35 13.63 7.87
CA PHE A 12 0.05 13.25 7.76
C PHE A 12 0.91 14.35 7.12
N GLN A 13 0.44 15.00 6.06
CA GLN A 13 1.16 16.11 5.43
C GLN A 13 1.23 17.34 6.35
N GLU A 14 0.12 17.70 6.99
CA GLU A 14 0.07 18.80 7.96
C GLU A 14 1.05 18.56 9.12
N GLU A 15 1.13 17.32 9.64
CA GLU A 15 2.08 16.95 10.69
C GLU A 15 3.54 17.12 10.21
N LEU A 16 3.87 16.70 8.99
CA LEU A 16 5.21 16.90 8.44
C LEU A 16 5.56 18.39 8.26
N GLU A 17 4.59 19.19 7.80
CA GLU A 17 4.75 20.64 7.62
C GLU A 17 4.97 21.35 8.97
N VAL A 18 4.18 21.01 9.99
CA VAL A 18 4.32 21.54 11.36
C VAL A 18 5.68 21.20 11.96
N LEU A 19 6.21 20.01 11.66
CA LEU A 19 7.54 19.60 12.10
C LEU A 19 8.69 20.22 11.28
N GLY A 20 8.37 21.02 10.26
CA GLY A 20 9.36 21.62 9.35
C GLY A 20 10.13 20.57 8.53
N LEU A 21 9.56 19.38 8.36
CA LEU A 21 10.18 18.29 7.60
C LEU A 21 9.85 18.44 6.11
N PRO A 22 10.81 18.13 5.22
CA PRO A 22 10.55 18.19 3.78
C PRO A 22 9.50 17.15 3.38
N THR A 23 8.39 17.62 2.81
CA THR A 23 7.33 16.77 2.27
C THR A 23 7.76 16.20 0.91
N THR A 24 8.30 14.98 0.94
CA THR A 24 8.64 14.26 -0.29
C THR A 24 7.48 13.37 -0.73
N ARG A 25 7.36 13.15 -2.04
CA ARG A 25 6.36 12.22 -2.60
C ARG A 25 6.51 10.75 -2.18
N PHE A 26 7.61 10.42 -1.49
CA PHE A 26 7.96 9.07 -1.02
C PHE A 26 7.73 8.89 0.50
N ALA A 27 7.47 9.99 1.23
CA ALA A 27 7.28 9.95 2.67
C ALA A 27 6.10 9.04 3.08
N PRO A 28 4.92 9.11 2.43
CA PRO A 28 3.80 8.23 2.78
C PRO A 28 4.10 6.74 2.56
N GLN A 29 4.83 6.39 1.49
CA GLN A 29 5.20 5.00 1.19
C GLN A 29 6.21 4.48 2.21
N THR A 30 7.14 5.33 2.64
CA THR A 30 8.12 4.98 3.68
C THR A 30 7.43 4.77 5.03
N TYR A 31 6.48 5.62 5.37
CA TYR A 31 5.66 5.48 6.58
C TYR A 31 4.90 4.15 6.58
N ASP A 32 4.24 3.82 5.46
CA ASP A 32 3.51 2.56 5.33
C ASP A 32 4.42 1.33 5.36
N ALA A 33 5.66 1.42 4.84
CA ALA A 33 6.63 0.34 4.91
C ALA A 33 7.01 0.01 6.35
N VAL A 34 7.24 1.03 7.19
CA VAL A 34 7.52 0.85 8.63
C VAL A 34 6.33 0.20 9.33
N TRP A 35 5.10 0.63 9.02
CA TRP A 35 3.90 -0.01 9.53
C TRP A 35 3.75 -1.47 9.09
N ALA A 36 4.01 -1.77 7.83
CA ALA A 36 3.98 -3.15 7.33
C ALA A 36 4.96 -4.04 8.09
N ILE A 37 6.20 -3.57 8.30
CA ILE A 37 7.21 -4.28 9.09
C ILE A 37 6.71 -4.50 10.53
N ALA A 38 6.23 -3.44 11.19
CA ALA A 38 5.75 -3.53 12.57
C ALA A 38 4.57 -4.50 12.73
N LEU A 39 3.63 -4.49 11.78
CA LEU A 39 2.49 -5.40 11.77
C LEU A 39 2.92 -6.85 11.57
N ALA A 40 3.81 -7.13 10.61
CA ALA A 40 4.32 -8.49 10.39
C ALA A 40 5.04 -9.04 11.63
N LEU A 41 5.91 -8.23 12.26
CA LEU A 41 6.60 -8.62 13.50
C LEU A 41 5.61 -8.89 14.64
N ARG A 42 4.58 -8.05 14.77
CA ARG A 42 3.52 -8.22 15.78
C ARG A 42 2.76 -9.52 15.57
N GLU A 43 2.33 -9.83 14.35
CA GLU A 43 1.58 -11.05 14.06
C GLU A 43 2.43 -12.31 14.30
N ALA A 44 3.70 -12.30 13.92
CA ALA A 44 4.64 -13.37 14.22
C ALA A 44 4.79 -13.59 15.74
N GLN A 45 4.98 -12.51 16.49
CA GLN A 45 5.11 -12.57 17.94
C GLN A 45 3.82 -13.08 18.62
N VAL A 46 2.65 -12.71 18.11
CA VAL A 46 1.35 -13.20 18.59
C VAL A 46 1.20 -14.69 18.29
N LYS A 47 1.57 -15.13 17.07
CA LYS A 47 1.54 -16.54 16.69
C LYS A 47 2.42 -17.39 17.61
N TRP A 48 3.67 -16.98 17.84
CA TRP A 48 4.58 -17.72 18.71
C TRP A 48 4.09 -17.82 20.15
N ARG A 49 3.59 -16.71 20.73
CA ARG A 49 3.03 -16.72 22.09
C ARG A 49 1.86 -17.67 22.24
N ARG A 50 1.01 -17.78 21.20
CA ARG A 50 -0.17 -18.67 21.19
C ARG A 50 0.23 -20.13 21.02
N ALA A 51 1.17 -20.42 20.14
CA ALA A 51 1.59 -21.79 19.85
C ALA A 51 2.46 -22.39 20.96
N PHE A 52 3.36 -21.59 21.53
CA PHE A 52 4.35 -22.03 22.50
C PHE A 52 4.56 -20.94 23.55
N PRO A 53 4.02 -21.09 24.78
CA PRO A 53 4.20 -20.09 25.85
C PRO A 53 5.66 -19.81 26.25
N ARG A 54 6.56 -20.75 25.97
CA ARG A 54 8.03 -20.62 26.11
C ARG A 54 8.75 -20.65 24.75
N GLY A 55 8.02 -20.39 23.69
CA GLY A 55 8.52 -20.39 22.32
C GLY A 55 9.37 -19.16 22.00
N PRO A 56 9.78 -19.05 20.73
CA PRO A 56 10.58 -17.92 20.29
C PRO A 56 9.84 -16.58 20.47
N THR A 57 10.63 -15.55 20.73
CA THR A 57 10.21 -14.16 20.79
C THR A 57 11.11 -13.35 19.86
N LEU A 58 10.74 -12.11 19.58
CA LEU A 58 11.56 -11.20 18.76
C LEU A 58 12.99 -11.04 19.30
N SER A 59 13.21 -11.19 20.62
CA SER A 59 14.55 -11.12 21.23
C SER A 59 15.45 -12.32 20.92
N HIS A 60 14.89 -13.41 20.40
CA HIS A 60 15.65 -14.60 19.99
C HIS A 60 16.07 -14.56 18.51
N PHE A 61 15.95 -13.39 17.87
CA PHE A 61 16.37 -13.21 16.49
C PHE A 61 17.90 -13.28 16.36
N ASP A 62 18.36 -14.10 15.42
CA ASP A 62 19.73 -14.13 14.93
C ASP A 62 19.75 -14.44 13.43
N TYR A 63 20.88 -14.16 12.76
CA TYR A 63 21.01 -14.33 11.30
C TYR A 63 20.98 -15.79 10.81
N GLY A 64 21.07 -16.78 11.72
CA GLY A 64 20.92 -18.20 11.41
C GLY A 64 19.49 -18.72 11.53
N ARG A 65 18.57 -17.96 12.14
CA ARG A 65 17.15 -18.33 12.36
C ARG A 65 16.30 -18.12 11.12
N ARG A 66 16.56 -18.96 10.11
CA ARG A 66 15.78 -18.99 8.86
C ARG A 66 14.29 -19.24 9.12
N ASP A 67 13.94 -20.02 10.14
CA ASP A 67 12.56 -20.25 10.58
C ASP A 67 11.84 -18.96 10.95
N MET A 68 12.51 -18.06 11.67
CA MET A 68 11.93 -16.75 12.02
C MET A 68 11.77 -15.85 10.80
N ALA A 69 12.75 -15.87 9.89
CA ALA A 69 12.68 -15.10 8.65
C ALA A 69 11.54 -15.57 7.72
N GLU A 70 11.35 -16.88 7.58
CA GLU A 70 10.26 -17.47 6.79
C GLU A 70 8.89 -17.12 7.39
N GLU A 71 8.77 -17.14 8.72
CA GLU A 71 7.55 -16.72 9.41
C GLU A 71 7.24 -15.23 9.18
N PHE A 72 8.25 -14.36 9.26
CA PHE A 72 8.07 -12.93 8.95
C PHE A 72 7.66 -12.70 7.50
N LEU A 73 8.29 -13.41 6.56
CA LEU A 73 7.95 -13.32 5.14
C LEU A 73 6.53 -13.80 4.87
N MET A 74 6.09 -14.87 5.54
CA MET A 74 4.72 -15.36 5.46
C MET A 74 3.72 -14.30 5.94
N HIS A 75 3.98 -13.68 7.10
CA HIS A 75 3.11 -12.64 7.62
C HIS A 75 3.09 -11.40 6.73
N LEU A 76 4.24 -10.95 6.21
CA LEU A 76 4.33 -9.85 5.24
C LEU A 76 3.49 -10.14 3.98
N GLY A 77 3.58 -11.35 3.43
CA GLY A 77 2.80 -11.76 2.26
C GLY A 77 1.29 -11.87 2.50
N GLN A 78 0.86 -11.92 3.77
CA GLN A 78 -0.56 -11.95 4.15
C GLN A 78 -1.09 -10.57 4.59
N LEU A 79 -0.23 -9.55 4.66
CA LEU A 79 -0.66 -8.21 5.07
C LEU A 79 -1.63 -7.61 4.06
N ASN A 80 -2.72 -7.09 4.59
CA ASN A 80 -3.65 -6.25 3.86
C ASN A 80 -4.24 -5.21 4.82
N PHE A 81 -3.80 -3.97 4.68
CA PHE A 81 -4.30 -2.85 5.49
C PHE A 81 -4.39 -1.56 4.68
N LEU A 82 -5.09 -0.56 5.23
CA LEU A 82 -5.13 0.79 4.66
C LEU A 82 -3.98 1.61 5.23
N GLY A 83 -3.09 2.07 4.36
CA GLY A 83 -1.98 2.95 4.70
C GLY A 83 -2.27 4.41 4.38
N VAL A 84 -1.34 5.30 4.77
CA VAL A 84 -1.43 6.75 4.47
C VAL A 84 -0.93 7.09 3.07
N SER A 85 -0.28 6.14 2.39
CA SER A 85 0.13 6.32 0.99
C SER A 85 -1.08 6.43 0.08
N VAL A 86 -1.01 7.47 -0.73
CA VAL A 86 -2.14 8.04 -1.46
C VAL A 86 -2.43 7.24 -2.72
N GLY A 87 -3.72 7.01 -2.99
CA GLY A 87 -4.25 6.98 -4.35
C GLY A 87 -4.28 8.39 -4.94
N LEU A 88 -4.24 8.51 -6.27
CA LEU A 88 -3.98 9.77 -6.99
C LEU A 88 -5.17 10.73 -7.00
N ASP A 89 -5.42 11.36 -5.86
CA ASP A 89 -6.31 12.51 -5.66
C ASP A 89 -6.22 13.14 -4.25
N ASN A 90 -5.17 12.85 -3.45
CA ASN A 90 -5.04 13.32 -2.05
C ASN A 90 -6.21 12.94 -1.13
N PHE A 91 -7.17 12.12 -1.63
CA PHE A 91 -8.44 11.85 -0.95
C PHE A 91 -8.62 10.38 -0.60
N LEU A 92 -8.04 9.45 -1.38
CA LEU A 92 -8.17 8.02 -1.11
C LEU A 92 -6.87 7.42 -0.57
N GLN A 93 -6.96 6.83 0.62
CA GLN A 93 -5.92 6.00 1.21
C GLN A 93 -5.79 4.70 0.41
N GLY A 94 -4.56 4.32 0.06
CA GLY A 94 -4.28 3.15 -0.75
C GLY A 94 -4.15 1.88 0.10
N PRO A 95 -4.58 0.71 -0.42
CA PRO A 95 -4.26 -0.55 0.20
C PRO A 95 -2.74 -0.77 0.22
N VAL A 96 -2.27 -1.42 1.29
CA VAL A 96 -0.92 -1.96 1.41
C VAL A 96 -1.06 -3.48 1.46
N SER A 97 -0.75 -4.10 0.34
CA SER A 97 -0.66 -5.55 0.17
C SER A 97 0.44 -5.88 -0.83
N PHE A 98 0.87 -7.15 -0.85
CA PHE A 98 2.03 -7.60 -1.61
C PHE A 98 1.68 -8.81 -2.48
N SER A 99 2.18 -8.81 -3.72
CA SER A 99 2.19 -9.97 -4.62
C SER A 99 3.65 -10.34 -4.88
N GLY A 100 4.09 -11.43 -4.25
CA GLY A 100 5.53 -11.74 -4.19
C GLY A 100 6.29 -10.64 -3.43
N ALA A 101 7.32 -10.07 -4.04
CA ALA A 101 8.09 -8.97 -3.46
C ALA A 101 7.47 -7.59 -3.75
N ASP A 102 6.52 -7.51 -4.68
CA ASP A 102 6.01 -6.24 -5.18
C ASP A 102 4.78 -5.79 -4.42
N ARG A 103 4.71 -4.50 -4.12
CA ARG A 103 3.51 -3.89 -3.56
C ARG A 103 2.44 -3.79 -4.64
N VAL A 104 1.23 -4.25 -4.32
CA VAL A 104 0.04 -4.02 -5.14
C VAL A 104 -0.42 -2.57 -4.95
N GLY A 105 -0.51 -1.83 -6.05
CA GLY A 105 -0.76 -0.38 -6.04
C GLY A 105 -1.76 0.07 -7.09
N ILE A 106 -1.96 1.38 -7.14
CA ILE A 106 -2.84 2.06 -8.10
C ILE A 106 -1.97 2.76 -9.13
N SER A 107 -2.24 2.52 -10.41
CA SER A 107 -1.63 3.28 -11.51
C SER A 107 -2.58 4.39 -11.97
N ALA A 108 -2.06 5.58 -12.23
CA ALA A 108 -2.83 6.65 -12.86
C ALA A 108 -2.27 6.99 -14.24
N PHE A 109 -3.17 7.35 -15.13
CA PHE A 109 -2.85 7.80 -16.47
C PHE A 109 -3.14 9.29 -16.59
N TYR A 110 -2.17 10.02 -17.11
CA TYR A 110 -2.26 11.45 -17.34
C TYR A 110 -2.07 11.75 -18.82
N GLN A 111 -2.85 12.67 -19.36
CA GLN A 111 -2.64 13.23 -20.68
C GLN A 111 -2.06 14.63 -20.55
N VAL A 112 -1.00 14.90 -21.30
CA VAL A 112 -0.51 16.27 -21.52
C VAL A 112 -1.37 16.87 -22.62
N GLN A 113 -2.00 18.01 -22.34
CA GLN A 113 -2.83 18.72 -23.32
C GLN A 113 -2.15 20.03 -23.72
N GLU A 114 -1.90 20.17 -25.03
CA GLU A 114 -1.16 21.24 -25.70
C GLU A 114 0.24 21.56 -25.10
N LEU A 115 0.99 22.46 -25.76
CA LEU A 115 2.44 22.70 -25.60
C LEU A 115 2.94 23.10 -24.19
N SER A 116 2.11 23.08 -23.16
CA SER A 116 2.50 23.36 -21.77
C SER A 116 2.58 22.08 -20.94
N VAL A 117 3.81 21.67 -20.62
CA VAL A 117 4.15 20.56 -19.71
C VAL A 117 3.47 20.69 -18.32
N SER A 118 2.97 21.89 -17.98
CA SER A 118 2.31 22.23 -16.71
C SER A 118 0.90 21.68 -16.55
N THR A 119 0.19 21.34 -17.63
CA THR A 119 -1.24 20.97 -17.57
C THR A 119 -1.41 19.49 -17.87
N LYS A 120 -1.44 18.69 -16.80
CA LYS A 120 -1.71 17.24 -16.86
C LYS A 120 -3.16 17.01 -16.48
N GLU A 121 -3.98 16.50 -17.41
CA GLU A 121 -5.32 16.03 -17.08
C GLU A 121 -5.29 14.55 -16.69
N ALA A 122 -5.97 14.19 -15.59
CA ALA A 122 -6.10 12.81 -15.17
C ALA A 122 -7.13 12.08 -16.05
N MET A 123 -6.67 11.03 -16.74
CA MET A 123 -7.49 10.28 -17.69
C MET A 123 -8.19 9.07 -17.08
N GLY A 124 -7.61 8.50 -16.02
CA GLY A 124 -8.18 7.35 -15.33
C GLY A 124 -7.24 6.71 -14.32
N LEU A 125 -7.81 5.81 -13.52
CA LEU A 125 -7.12 5.02 -12.51
C LEU A 125 -7.25 3.53 -12.83
N LEU A 126 -6.17 2.78 -12.63
CA LEU A 126 -6.14 1.33 -12.68
C LEU A 126 -5.79 0.80 -11.29
N TYR A 127 -6.74 0.10 -10.68
CA TYR A 127 -6.55 -0.64 -9.45
C TYR A 127 -6.00 -2.02 -9.79
N MET A 128 -4.76 -2.31 -9.40
CA MET A 128 -4.27 -3.68 -9.47
C MET A 128 -4.82 -4.44 -8.26
N THR A 129 -5.42 -5.61 -8.48
CA THR A 129 -5.85 -6.51 -7.40
C THR A 129 -5.07 -7.81 -7.51
N ASP A 130 -4.78 -8.45 -6.37
CA ASP A 130 -4.16 -9.77 -6.35
C ASP A 130 -5.12 -10.82 -6.93
N GLU A 131 -4.69 -11.58 -7.95
CA GLU A 131 -5.47 -12.63 -8.61
C GLU A 131 -5.86 -13.78 -7.65
N ARG A 132 -5.23 -13.88 -6.47
CA ARG A 132 -5.60 -14.84 -5.41
C ARG A 132 -6.90 -14.47 -4.68
N LEU A 133 -7.36 -13.22 -4.78
CA LEU A 133 -8.74 -12.86 -4.45
C LEU A 133 -9.62 -13.35 -5.61
N GLY A 134 -10.05 -14.61 -5.50
CA GLY A 134 -10.85 -15.30 -6.50
C GLY A 134 -12.03 -14.47 -7.02
N LYS A 135 -12.50 -14.88 -8.21
CA LYS A 135 -13.57 -14.34 -9.07
C LYS A 135 -14.95 -14.08 -8.42
N THR A 136 -15.00 -13.43 -7.27
CA THR A 136 -16.20 -13.10 -6.52
C THR A 136 -16.05 -11.70 -5.91
N ALA A 137 -15.89 -10.67 -6.75
CA ALA A 137 -16.18 -9.26 -6.41
C ALA A 137 -16.05 -8.26 -7.58
N LEU A 138 -15.98 -8.71 -8.85
CA LEU A 138 -16.04 -7.75 -9.96
C LEU A 138 -17.49 -7.58 -10.41
N ASP A 139 -18.14 -6.57 -9.86
CA ASP A 139 -19.28 -5.93 -10.51
C ASP A 139 -18.81 -5.44 -11.90
N PRO A 140 -19.46 -5.82 -13.01
CA PRO A 140 -19.18 -5.29 -14.35
C PRO A 140 -19.22 -3.75 -14.45
N ARG A 141 -19.70 -3.06 -13.40
CA ARG A 141 -19.69 -1.60 -13.23
C ARG A 141 -18.40 -1.02 -12.67
N GLN A 142 -17.40 -1.83 -12.29
CA GLN A 142 -16.00 -1.36 -12.19
C GLN A 142 -15.43 -1.16 -13.61
N ARG A 143 -16.15 -0.30 -14.34
CA ARG A 143 -15.80 0.24 -15.65
C ARG A 143 -14.55 1.07 -15.47
N PHE A 144 -13.64 0.92 -16.41
CA PHE A 144 -12.76 2.00 -16.84
C PHE A 144 -13.58 3.31 -16.89
N VAL A 145 -13.32 4.24 -15.97
CA VAL A 145 -13.81 5.61 -16.13
C VAL A 145 -12.78 6.30 -17.01
N LEU A 146 -12.77 5.93 -18.28
CA LEU A 146 -12.13 6.74 -19.32
C LEU A 146 -13.10 7.89 -19.60
N LYS A 147 -12.76 9.09 -19.15
CA LYS A 147 -13.42 10.27 -19.69
C LYS A 147 -12.97 10.41 -21.15
N ASN A 148 -13.92 10.24 -22.07
CA ASN A 148 -13.87 10.69 -23.47
C ASN A 148 -12.54 10.46 -24.22
N ILE A 149 -12.18 9.21 -24.52
CA ILE A 149 -11.16 8.93 -25.54
C ILE A 149 -11.78 8.13 -26.68
N VAL A 150 -12.00 8.79 -27.81
CA VAL A 150 -12.19 8.14 -29.12
C VAL A 150 -10.79 7.97 -29.71
N LEU A 151 -10.25 6.76 -29.66
CA LEU A 151 -9.01 6.43 -30.37
C LEU A 151 -9.36 6.13 -31.83
N THR A 152 -9.17 7.11 -32.70
CA THR A 152 -9.10 6.88 -34.15
C THR A 152 -7.64 6.61 -34.49
N MET A 153 -7.29 5.37 -34.83
CA MET A 153 -5.98 5.08 -35.44
C MET A 153 -6.05 5.46 -36.92
N GLN A 154 -5.15 6.35 -37.35
CA GLN A 154 -4.81 6.56 -38.76
C GLN A 154 -3.67 5.63 -39.16
#